data_AF-A0A5D0TQ57-F1
#
_entry.id   AF-A0A5D0TQ57-F1
#
_cell.length_a   1.000
_cell.length_b   1.000
_cell.length_c   1.000
_cell.angle_alpha   90.00
_cell.angle_beta   90.00
_cell.angle_gamma   90.00
#
_symmetry.space_group_name_H-M   'P 1'
#
loop_
_entity.id
_entity.type
_entity.pdbx_description
1 polymer ?
#
loop_
_entity_poly.entity_id
_entity_poly.type
_entity_poly.pdbx_seq_one_letter_code
_entity_poly.pdbx_strand_id
1 'polypeptide(L)'
;RESDRLKERNRRRAKLRSIANTAALHGNHAKAHRIKANNLGTVKRDRQAARHRVRVRTEIFTAVHEVVDKAGTVVAEDLTKRFTGRKKLPKNINRRLAAWTKGVTAEALKSVSERRGSALVPVNAAYTSQTCHRCGDFGRRSGDRFHCTRCGVVWQADVNAAINILHRAGDP
;
A
#
# COMPACT_ATOMS: atom_id res chain seq x y z
N ARG A 1 -2.89 -2.63 9.64
CA ARG A 1 -2.48 -3.02 11.02
C ARG A 1 -1.32 -2.16 11.55
N GLU A 2 -0.14 -2.12 10.90
CA GLU A 2 0.99 -1.31 11.39
C GLU A 2 0.71 0.21 11.41
N SER A 3 0.13 0.77 10.34
CA SER A 3 -0.25 2.20 10.29
C SER A 3 -1.17 2.63 11.44
N ASP A 4 -2.09 1.77 11.87
CA ASP A 4 -3.03 2.07 12.95
C ASP A 4 -2.36 1.96 14.33
N ARG A 5 -1.49 0.96 14.52
CA ARG A 5 -0.62 0.87 15.70
C ARG A 5 0.25 2.11 15.85
N LEU A 6 0.85 2.59 14.75
CA LEU A 6 1.66 3.81 14.75
C LEU A 6 0.83 5.05 15.10
N LYS A 7 -0.39 5.16 14.57
CA LYS A 7 -1.33 6.25 14.92
C LYS A 7 -1.57 6.28 16.43
N GLU A 8 -1.92 5.14 17.02
CA GLU A 8 -2.23 5.05 18.45
C GLU A 8 -1.03 5.40 19.32
N ARG A 9 0.16 4.87 18.98
CA ARG A 9 1.39 5.20 19.68
C ARG A 9 1.72 6.70 19.58
N ASN A 10 1.55 7.29 18.40
CA ASN A 10 1.81 8.72 18.19
C ASN A 10 0.84 9.60 18.98
N ARG A 11 -0.42 9.19 19.12
CA ARG A 11 -1.41 9.87 20.00
C ARG A 11 -0.93 9.91 21.46
N ARG A 12 -0.50 8.76 22.00
CA ARG A 12 0.03 8.68 23.38
C ARG A 12 1.28 9.54 23.57
N ARG A 13 2.19 9.51 22.59
CA ARG A 13 3.42 10.33 22.61
C ARG A 13 3.16 11.83 22.46
N ALA A 14 2.11 12.22 21.74
CA ALA A 14 1.69 13.62 21.66
C ALA A 14 1.25 14.15 23.04
N LYS A 15 0.52 13.35 23.82
CA LYS A 15 0.18 13.70 25.22
C LYS A 15 1.43 13.90 26.08
N LEU A 16 2.40 12.98 26.00
CA LEU A 16 3.66 13.09 26.73
C LEU A 16 4.48 14.32 26.31
N ARG A 17 4.51 14.65 25.01
CA ARG A 17 5.13 15.88 24.52
C ARG A 17 4.48 17.13 25.09
N SER A 18 3.14 17.17 25.12
CA SER A 18 2.40 18.28 25.72
C SER A 18 2.78 18.46 27.19
N ILE A 19 2.78 17.37 27.99
CA ILE A 19 3.20 17.42 29.40
C ILE A 19 4.65 17.93 29.55
N ALA A 20 5.57 17.46 28.71
CA ALA A 20 6.96 17.91 28.75
C ALA A 20 7.10 19.41 28.42
N ASN A 21 6.35 19.89 27.42
CA ASN A 21 6.35 21.30 27.03
C ASN A 21 5.76 22.17 28.14
N THR A 22 4.62 21.77 28.73
CA THR A 22 4.02 22.46 29.87
C THR A 22 4.96 22.48 31.09
N ALA A 23 5.66 21.37 31.38
CA ALA A 23 6.63 21.35 32.47
C ALA A 23 7.80 22.31 32.24
N ALA A 24 8.30 22.41 31.00
CA ALA A 24 9.35 23.34 30.63
C ALA A 24 8.90 24.81 30.73
N LEU A 25 7.66 25.11 30.31
CA LEU A 25 7.09 26.46 30.41
C LEU A 25 6.97 26.94 31.87
N HIS A 26 6.66 26.05 32.80
CA HIS A 26 6.60 26.36 34.23
C HIS A 26 7.98 26.21 34.94
N GLY A 27 9.09 26.24 34.21
CA GLY A 27 10.45 26.18 34.77
C GLY A 27 10.91 24.80 35.28
N ASN A 28 10.08 23.76 35.19
CA ASN A 28 10.44 22.39 35.61
C ASN A 28 11.19 21.64 34.51
N HIS A 29 12.40 22.10 34.20
CA HIS A 29 13.26 21.55 33.15
C HIS A 29 13.69 20.11 33.43
N ALA A 30 13.92 19.74 34.71
CA ALA A 30 14.29 18.37 35.09
C ALA A 30 13.20 17.35 34.70
N LYS A 31 11.93 17.66 34.97
CA LYS A 31 10.78 16.83 34.55
C LYS A 31 10.68 16.76 33.03
N ALA A 32 10.79 17.89 32.34
CA ALA A 32 10.74 17.93 30.88
C ALA A 32 11.85 17.07 30.23
N HIS A 33 13.07 17.16 30.77
CA HIS A 33 14.22 16.37 30.30
C HIS A 33 13.99 14.86 30.49
N ARG A 34 13.57 14.42 31.69
CA ARG A 34 13.24 13.01 31.96
C ARG A 34 12.19 12.45 31.00
N ILE A 35 11.14 13.23 30.71
CA ILE A 35 10.11 12.79 29.75
C ILE A 35 10.71 12.63 28.34
N LYS A 36 11.49 13.61 27.88
CA LYS A 36 12.12 13.58 26.56
C LYS A 36 13.07 12.38 26.41
N ALA A 37 13.99 12.21 27.35
CA ALA A 37 15.01 11.16 27.32
C ALA A 37 14.39 9.76 27.38
N ASN A 38 13.48 9.52 28.32
CA ASN A 38 13.02 8.16 28.61
C ASN A 38 11.80 7.73 27.78
N ASN A 39 10.98 8.68 27.31
CA ASN A 39 9.68 8.35 26.68
C ASN A 39 9.59 8.78 25.21
N LEU A 40 10.36 9.79 24.80
CA LEU A 40 10.26 10.40 23.47
C LEU A 40 11.43 10.07 22.54
N GLY A 41 12.31 9.13 22.92
CA GLY A 41 13.35 8.58 22.06
C GLY A 41 12.82 7.85 20.81
N THR A 42 13.63 7.80 19.76
CA THR A 42 13.24 7.27 18.44
C THR A 42 13.89 5.94 18.07
N VAL A 43 15.00 5.56 18.73
CA VAL A 43 15.79 4.36 18.40
C VAL A 43 14.93 3.10 18.23
N LYS A 44 14.09 2.76 19.22
CA LYS A 44 13.18 1.60 19.13
C LYS A 44 12.19 1.73 17.98
N ARG A 45 11.64 2.93 17.75
CA ARG A 45 10.72 3.19 16.65
C ARG A 45 11.40 2.98 15.31
N ASP A 46 12.60 3.54 15.14
CA ASP A 46 13.31 3.55 13.87
C ASP A 46 13.75 2.12 13.52
N ARG A 47 14.22 1.35 14.51
CA ARG A 47 14.49 -0.09 14.39
C ARG A 47 13.24 -0.89 13.99
N GLN A 48 12.09 -0.65 14.62
CA GLN A 48 10.83 -1.32 14.27
C GLN A 48 10.37 -0.97 12.84
N ALA A 49 10.47 0.30 12.46
CA ALA A 49 10.13 0.76 11.13
C ALA A 49 11.05 0.13 10.07
N ALA A 50 12.35 0.03 10.34
CA ALA A 50 13.30 -0.65 9.46
C ALA A 50 12.95 -2.13 9.28
N ARG A 51 12.70 -2.87 10.36
CA ARG A 51 12.27 -4.28 10.31
C ARG A 51 10.98 -4.47 9.50
N HIS A 52 10.00 -3.59 9.70
CA HIS A 52 8.76 -3.64 8.95
C HIS A 52 8.98 -3.40 7.45
N ARG A 53 9.80 -2.41 7.08
CA ARG A 53 10.15 -2.13 5.68
C ARG A 53 10.83 -3.33 5.01
N VAL A 54 11.79 -3.95 5.70
CA VAL A 54 12.47 -5.15 5.19
C VAL A 54 11.47 -6.28 4.98
N ARG A 55 10.61 -6.57 5.97
CA ARG A 55 9.62 -7.64 5.85
C ARG A 55 8.67 -7.43 4.66
N VAL A 56 8.10 -6.22 4.53
CA VAL A 56 7.20 -5.90 3.41
C VAL A 56 7.92 -6.03 2.07
N ARG A 57 9.19 -5.59 1.99
CA ARG A 57 10.01 -5.76 0.78
C ARG A 57 10.20 -7.25 0.47
N THR A 58 10.57 -8.07 1.44
CA THR A 58 10.75 -9.51 1.25
C THR A 58 9.46 -10.19 0.77
N GLU A 59 8.32 -9.90 1.40
CA GLU A 59 7.00 -10.42 0.98
C GLU A 59 6.69 -10.06 -0.48
N ILE A 60 6.90 -8.80 -0.87
CA ILE A 60 6.66 -8.32 -2.24
C ILE A 60 7.59 -9.02 -3.24
N PHE A 61 8.89 -9.04 -2.98
CA PHE A 61 9.85 -9.66 -3.88
C PHE A 61 9.59 -11.15 -4.04
N THR A 62 9.26 -11.86 -2.95
CA THR A 62 8.91 -13.29 -3.00
C THR A 62 7.72 -13.54 -3.91
N ALA A 63 6.63 -12.77 -3.75
CA ALA A 63 5.45 -12.92 -4.60
C ALA A 63 5.72 -12.59 -6.08
N VAL A 64 6.52 -11.54 -6.34
CA VAL A 64 6.93 -11.20 -7.70
C VAL A 64 7.81 -12.31 -8.29
N HIS A 65 8.69 -12.90 -7.48
CA HIS A 65 9.51 -14.02 -7.93
C HIS A 65 8.63 -15.17 -8.42
N GLU A 66 7.65 -15.60 -7.62
CA GLU A 66 6.73 -16.68 -7.94
C GLU A 66 5.92 -16.46 -9.23
N VAL A 67 5.55 -15.20 -9.52
CA VAL A 67 4.81 -14.84 -10.73
C VAL A 67 5.72 -14.86 -11.95
N VAL A 68 6.86 -14.18 -11.90
CA VAL A 68 7.76 -14.02 -13.05
C VAL A 68 8.43 -15.35 -13.42
N ASP A 69 8.66 -16.26 -12.47
CA ASP A 69 9.21 -17.60 -12.75
C ASP A 69 8.32 -18.44 -13.68
N LYS A 70 7.04 -18.07 -13.83
CA LYS A 70 6.05 -18.82 -14.60
C LYS A 70 5.60 -18.10 -15.86
N ALA A 71 6.20 -16.95 -16.21
CA ALA A 71 5.70 -16.09 -17.26
C ALA A 71 6.83 -15.43 -18.08
N GLY A 72 6.76 -15.59 -19.40
CA GLY A 72 7.58 -14.85 -20.35
C GLY A 72 7.18 -13.37 -20.49
N THR A 73 5.91 -13.05 -20.18
CA THR A 73 5.37 -11.69 -20.18
C THR A 73 4.52 -11.48 -18.93
N VAL A 74 4.76 -10.40 -18.22
CA VAL A 74 4.00 -9.96 -17.05
C VAL A 74 3.31 -8.64 -17.38
N VAL A 75 1.98 -8.65 -17.30
CA VAL A 75 1.14 -7.45 -17.49
C VAL A 75 0.72 -6.97 -16.10
N ALA A 76 0.99 -5.70 -15.80
CA ALA A 76 0.73 -5.14 -14.48
C ALA A 76 0.14 -3.74 -14.58
N GLU A 77 -0.63 -3.31 -13.58
CA GLU A 77 -1.07 -1.94 -13.50
C GLU A 77 0.11 -0.96 -13.44
N ASP A 78 -0.03 0.20 -14.08
CA ASP A 78 0.92 1.29 -13.94
C ASP A 78 0.85 1.88 -12.52
N LEU A 79 1.80 1.44 -11.69
CA LEU A 79 1.95 1.83 -10.29
C LEU A 79 2.59 3.22 -10.10
N THR A 80 3.02 3.90 -11.17
CA THR A 80 3.68 5.22 -11.08
C THR A 80 2.68 6.35 -10.87
N LYS A 81 1.41 6.13 -11.22
CA LYS A 81 0.35 7.14 -11.10
C LYS A 81 0.04 7.45 -9.63
N ARG A 82 0.09 8.74 -9.31
CA ARG A 82 -0.35 9.27 -8.01
C ARG A 82 -1.87 9.11 -7.90
N PHE A 83 -2.35 8.90 -6.68
CA PHE A 83 -3.79 8.94 -6.42
C PHE A 83 -4.30 10.38 -6.56
N THR A 84 -4.73 10.76 -7.76
CA THR A 84 -5.30 12.08 -8.07
C THR A 84 -6.82 12.05 -7.83
N GLY A 85 -7.22 12.08 -6.57
CA GLY A 85 -8.63 12.23 -6.22
C GLY A 85 -9.08 13.70 -6.31
N ARG A 86 -10.18 13.97 -7.04
CA ARG A 86 -10.85 15.30 -7.01
C ARG A 86 -11.44 15.64 -5.64
N LYS A 87 -11.68 14.64 -4.77
CA LYS A 87 -12.21 14.81 -3.40
C LYS A 87 -11.15 14.51 -2.35
N LYS A 88 -11.09 15.33 -1.29
CA LYS A 88 -10.21 15.08 -0.13
C LYS A 88 -10.61 13.77 0.55
N LEU A 89 -9.74 12.76 0.46
CA LEU A 89 -9.93 11.50 1.18
C LEU A 89 -9.84 11.71 2.70
N PRO A 90 -10.55 10.89 3.51
CA PRO A 90 -10.45 10.93 4.95
C PRO A 90 -9.00 10.75 5.44
N LYS A 91 -8.61 11.43 6.52
CA LYS A 91 -7.24 11.41 7.09
C LYS A 91 -6.71 9.98 7.32
N ASN A 92 -7.56 9.05 7.75
CA ASN A 92 -7.17 7.66 7.97
C ASN A 92 -6.85 6.92 6.66
N ILE A 93 -7.62 7.17 5.59
CA ILE A 93 -7.37 6.59 4.27
C ILE A 93 -6.06 7.13 3.72
N ASN A 94 -5.88 8.46 3.72
CA ASN A 94 -4.63 9.08 3.28
C ASN A 94 -3.40 8.55 4.02
N ARG A 95 -3.46 8.39 5.35
CA ARG A 95 -2.35 7.82 6.13
C ARG A 95 -2.02 6.37 5.71
N ARG A 96 -3.04 5.55 5.43
CA ARG A 96 -2.84 4.16 5.01
C ARG A 96 -2.30 4.08 3.59
N LEU A 97 -2.80 4.91 2.67
CA LEU A 97 -2.29 5.03 1.30
C LEU A 97 -0.86 5.57 1.25
N ALA A 98 -0.51 6.54 2.10
CA ALA A 98 0.85 7.06 2.19
C ALA A 98 1.86 6.04 2.73
N ALA A 99 1.38 5.04 3.49
CA ALA A 99 2.19 3.91 3.93
C ALA A 99 2.31 2.81 2.86
N TRP A 100 1.62 2.94 1.71
CA TRP A 100 1.63 1.95 0.64
C TRP A 100 2.99 1.93 -0.06
N THR A 101 3.56 0.74 -0.17
CA THR A 101 4.80 0.41 -0.86
C THR A 101 4.68 0.30 -2.39
N LYS A 102 3.94 1.19 -3.07
CA LYS A 102 3.77 1.12 -4.55
C LYS A 102 5.11 1.10 -5.28
N GLY A 103 6.04 1.94 -4.84
CA GLY A 103 7.38 2.02 -5.42
C GLY A 103 8.15 0.71 -5.28
N VAL A 104 8.02 -0.01 -4.16
CA VAL A 104 8.72 -1.28 -3.94
C VAL A 104 8.15 -2.38 -4.83
N THR A 105 6.83 -2.41 -5.04
CA THR A 105 6.20 -3.35 -5.97
C THR A 105 6.62 -3.09 -7.41
N ALA A 106 6.62 -1.82 -7.83
CA ALA A 106 7.10 -1.45 -9.18
C ALA A 106 8.58 -1.80 -9.38
N GLU A 107 9.42 -1.52 -8.39
CA GLU A 107 10.84 -1.89 -8.38
C GLU A 107 11.03 -3.41 -8.47
N ALA A 108 10.28 -4.18 -7.68
CA ALA A 108 10.35 -5.64 -7.70
C ALA A 108 9.94 -6.19 -9.06
N LEU A 109 8.79 -5.77 -9.60
CA LEU A 109 8.32 -6.17 -10.92
C LEU A 109 9.36 -5.90 -12.00
N LYS A 110 9.91 -4.68 -12.04
CA LYS A 110 10.94 -4.30 -13.01
C LYS A 110 12.20 -5.16 -12.87
N SER A 111 12.81 -5.14 -11.69
CA SER A 111 14.11 -5.78 -11.45
C SER A 111 14.08 -7.29 -11.63
N VAL A 112 12.99 -7.95 -11.20
CA VAL A 112 12.87 -9.41 -11.32
C VAL A 112 12.57 -9.83 -12.75
N SER A 113 11.72 -9.08 -13.47
CA SER A 113 11.43 -9.36 -14.89
C SER A 113 12.68 -9.20 -15.74
N GLU A 114 13.42 -8.09 -15.57
CA GLU A 114 14.69 -7.84 -16.27
C GLU A 114 15.70 -8.97 -16.04
N ARG A 115 15.87 -9.43 -14.79
CA ARG A 115 16.81 -10.51 -14.45
C ARG A 115 16.46 -11.86 -15.06
N ARG A 116 15.20 -12.10 -15.40
CA ARG A 116 14.70 -13.36 -15.95
C ARG A 116 14.46 -13.32 -17.45
N GLY A 117 14.65 -12.16 -18.08
CA GLY A 117 14.32 -11.96 -19.48
C GLY A 117 12.81 -11.95 -19.75
N SER A 118 11.98 -11.74 -18.73
CA SER A 118 10.53 -11.60 -18.91
C SER A 118 10.19 -10.17 -19.34
N ALA A 119 9.26 -10.02 -20.28
CA ALA A 119 8.72 -8.73 -20.66
C ALA A 119 7.80 -8.19 -19.55
N LEU A 120 7.94 -6.91 -19.17
CA LEU A 120 7.02 -6.23 -18.25
C LEU A 120 6.22 -5.18 -19.02
N VAL A 121 4.89 -5.34 -19.06
CA VAL A 121 3.97 -4.44 -19.76
C VAL A 121 3.11 -3.69 -18.74
N PRO A 122 3.43 -2.42 -18.44
CA PRO A 122 2.58 -1.59 -17.58
C PRO A 122 1.35 -1.12 -18.36
N VAL A 123 0.15 -1.31 -17.80
CA VAL A 123 -1.13 -0.93 -18.43
C VAL A 123 -1.94 0.04 -17.58
N ASN A 124 -2.84 0.78 -18.22
CA ASN A 124 -3.78 1.64 -17.53
C ASN A 124 -4.85 0.81 -16.81
N ALA A 125 -4.85 0.83 -15.48
CA ALA A 125 -5.81 0.08 -14.66
C ALA A 125 -7.23 0.69 -14.60
N ALA A 126 -7.54 1.71 -15.39
CA ALA A 126 -8.85 2.33 -15.41
C ALA A 126 -9.97 1.30 -15.64
N TYR A 127 -10.97 1.32 -14.77
CA TYR A 127 -12.15 0.44 -14.78
C TYR A 127 -11.88 -1.08 -14.63
N THR A 128 -10.63 -1.53 -14.51
CA THR A 128 -10.29 -2.97 -14.41
C THR A 128 -10.88 -3.67 -13.18
N SER A 129 -11.13 -2.95 -12.10
CA SER A 129 -11.81 -3.46 -10.90
C SER A 129 -13.33 -3.27 -10.90
N GLN A 130 -13.88 -2.65 -11.94
CA GLN A 130 -15.30 -2.30 -12.09
C GLN A 130 -15.97 -3.06 -13.24
N THR A 131 -15.21 -3.71 -14.10
CA THR A 131 -15.70 -4.45 -15.27
C THR A 131 -15.60 -5.95 -15.05
N CYS A 132 -16.57 -6.71 -15.55
CA CYS A 132 -16.54 -8.17 -15.55
C CYS A 132 -15.61 -8.68 -16.65
N HIS A 133 -14.60 -9.49 -16.31
CA HIS A 133 -13.66 -10.03 -17.30
C HIS A 133 -14.32 -10.97 -18.32
N ARG A 134 -15.46 -11.58 -17.96
CA ARG A 134 -16.17 -12.51 -18.83
C ARG A 134 -17.05 -11.81 -19.87
N CYS A 135 -17.78 -10.76 -19.48
CA CYS A 135 -18.81 -10.16 -20.34
C CYS A 135 -18.58 -8.68 -20.66
N GLY A 136 -17.52 -8.05 -20.14
CA GLY A 136 -17.18 -6.65 -20.40
C GLY A 136 -18.11 -5.62 -19.77
N ASP A 137 -19.20 -6.04 -19.12
CA ASP A 137 -20.16 -5.15 -18.48
C ASP A 137 -19.67 -4.71 -17.08
N PHE A 138 -20.24 -3.63 -16.57
CA PHE A 138 -19.93 -3.15 -15.25
C PHE A 138 -20.46 -4.10 -14.17
N GLY A 139 -19.84 -4.02 -13.01
CA GLY A 139 -20.28 -4.71 -11.82
C GLY A 139 -19.92 -3.94 -10.57
N ARG A 140 -20.29 -4.51 -9.44
CA ARG A 140 -20.08 -3.90 -8.14
C ARG A 140 -19.13 -4.75 -7.31
N ARG A 141 -18.01 -4.14 -6.90
CA ARG A 141 -17.10 -4.74 -5.91
C ARG A 141 -17.66 -4.55 -4.49
N SER A 142 -17.64 -5.62 -3.70
CA SER A 142 -17.92 -5.63 -2.28
C SER A 142 -16.87 -6.47 -1.57
N GLY A 143 -15.88 -5.81 -0.96
CA GLY A 143 -14.72 -6.48 -0.36
C GLY A 143 -13.93 -7.28 -1.40
N ASP A 144 -13.82 -8.58 -1.19
CA ASP A 144 -13.08 -9.53 -2.04
C ASP A 144 -13.97 -10.17 -3.13
N ARG A 145 -15.22 -9.73 -3.25
CA ARG A 145 -16.18 -10.21 -4.25
C ARG A 145 -16.50 -9.13 -5.28
N PHE A 146 -16.64 -9.55 -6.53
CA PHE A 146 -17.14 -8.73 -7.63
C PHE A 146 -18.45 -9.32 -8.14
N HIS A 147 -19.51 -8.53 -8.11
CA HIS A 147 -20.85 -8.91 -8.55
C HIS A 147 -21.14 -8.31 -9.92
N CYS A 148 -21.23 -9.16 -10.93
CA CYS A 148 -21.58 -8.77 -12.31
C CYS A 148 -23.07 -8.45 -12.42
N THR A 149 -23.45 -7.30 -12.97
CA THR A 149 -24.87 -6.92 -13.12
C THR A 149 -25.56 -7.64 -14.28
N ARG A 150 -24.81 -7.96 -15.34
CA ARG A 150 -25.34 -8.62 -16.54
C ARG A 150 -25.33 -10.14 -16.46
N CYS A 151 -24.18 -10.70 -16.12
CA CYS A 151 -23.98 -12.15 -16.11
C CYS A 151 -24.40 -12.83 -14.81
N GLY A 152 -24.69 -12.06 -13.75
CA GLY A 152 -25.09 -12.57 -12.42
C GLY A 152 -23.99 -13.31 -11.65
N VAL A 153 -22.87 -13.64 -12.29
CA VAL A 153 -21.75 -14.37 -11.67
C VAL A 153 -21.04 -13.48 -10.64
N VAL A 154 -20.60 -14.12 -9.55
CA VAL A 154 -19.77 -13.50 -8.53
C VAL A 154 -18.36 -14.06 -8.62
N TRP A 155 -17.40 -13.17 -8.86
CA TRP A 155 -15.98 -13.51 -8.95
C TRP A 155 -15.22 -13.09 -7.70
N GLN A 156 -14.07 -13.72 -7.44
CA GLN A 156 -13.07 -13.10 -6.57
C GLN A 156 -12.58 -11.82 -7.25
N ALA A 157 -12.64 -10.70 -6.53
CA ALA A 157 -12.50 -9.37 -7.12
C ALA A 157 -11.12 -9.11 -7.73
N ASP A 158 -10.06 -9.63 -7.12
CA ASP A 158 -8.69 -9.42 -7.57
C ASP A 158 -8.34 -10.34 -8.75
N VAL A 159 -8.88 -11.57 -8.80
CA VAL A 159 -8.79 -12.46 -9.97
C VAL A 159 -9.48 -11.82 -11.17
N ASN A 160 -10.69 -11.30 -10.99
CA ASN A 160 -11.40 -10.59 -12.04
C ASN A 160 -10.59 -9.37 -12.53
N ALA A 161 -10.03 -8.59 -11.61
CA ALA A 161 -9.20 -7.44 -11.96
C ALA A 161 -7.90 -7.85 -12.68
N ALA A 162 -7.24 -8.94 -12.26
CA ALA A 162 -6.03 -9.45 -12.87
C ALA A 162 -6.26 -9.91 -14.32
N ILE A 163 -7.38 -10.60 -14.59
CA ILE A 163 -7.74 -11.00 -15.95
C ILE A 163 -8.03 -9.76 -16.82
N ASN A 164 -8.75 -8.77 -16.28
CA ASN A 164 -8.96 -7.52 -17.00
C ASN A 164 -7.65 -6.79 -17.30
N ILE A 165 -6.70 -6.76 -16.35
CA ILE A 165 -5.36 -6.19 -16.57
C ILE A 165 -4.63 -6.91 -17.69
N LEU A 166 -4.69 -8.25 -17.72
CA LEU A 166 -4.11 -9.03 -18.81
C LEU A 166 -4.72 -8.67 -20.17
N HIS A 167 -6.05 -8.53 -20.25
CA HIS A 167 -6.73 -8.13 -21.49
C HIS A 167 -6.28 -6.76 -22.01
N ARG A 168 -5.95 -5.81 -21.12
CA ARG A 168 -5.46 -4.47 -21.49
C ARG A 168 -4.12 -4.48 -22.22
N ALA A 169 -3.37 -5.58 -22.22
CA ALA A 169 -2.11 -5.66 -22.96
C ALA A 169 -2.28 -5.50 -24.48
N GLY A 170 -3.47 -5.85 -25.00
CA GLY A 170 -3.83 -5.69 -26.41
C GLY A 170 -4.64 -4.43 -26.72
N ASP A 171 -4.88 -3.56 -25.74
CA ASP A 171 -5.55 -2.29 -26.00
C ASP A 171 -4.59 -1.36 -26.79
N PRO A 172 -5.09 -0.68 -27.83
CA PRO A 172 -4.31 0.31 -28.59
C PRO A 172 -3.95 1.56 -27.79
#